data_AF-X0RXQ6-F1
#
_entry.id   AF-X0RXQ6-F1
#
_cell.length_a   1.000
_cell.length_b   1.000
_cell.length_c   1.000
_cell.angle_alpha   90.00
_cell.angle_beta   90.00
_cell.angle_gamma   90.00
#
_symmetry.space_group_name_H-M   'P 1'
#
loop_
_entity.id
_entity.type
_entity.pdbx_description
1 polymer ?
#
loop_
_entity_poly.entity_id
_entity_poly.type
_entity_poly.pdbx_seq_one_letter_code
_entity_poly.pdbx_strand_id
1 'polypeptide(L)'
;AVGEVLEDAALAYLSRYALGRDYHKVLRKRLQHLATRIESLTGPFGYRAFTDSAPVLEKALAQQAGLGWIGKHTNLINERAGSWFFIGELYTNLPLPPDSPADNHCGHCQNCIDACPTQAIIAPYQLDARLCISYLTIELRGAIPEQLRPLIGNRVYGCDDCQLVCPWNRFAGPSAENDFTPRHGLDSSELLCLFAWEENDFEEKTRGSAIHRIGYECWLRNIAVGLGNAPTTDAVVDSLRARQEHPSALVREHVSWALQQHQHTR
;
A
#
# COMPACT_ATOMS: atom_id res chain seq x y z
N ALA A 1 5.69 -0.20 -17.59
CA ALA A 1 5.57 0.76 -16.48
C ALA A 1 5.55 0.08 -15.11
N VAL A 2 4.46 -0.55 -14.64
CA VAL A 2 4.43 -1.16 -13.27
C VAL A 2 5.22 -2.47 -13.15
N GLY A 3 5.09 -3.37 -14.12
CA GLY A 3 5.87 -4.62 -14.16
C GLY A 3 7.37 -4.34 -14.24
N GLU A 4 7.75 -3.36 -15.06
CA GLU A 4 9.16 -2.91 -15.21
C GLU A 4 9.79 -2.47 -13.88
N VAL A 5 9.06 -1.79 -12.99
CA VAL A 5 9.58 -1.39 -11.68
C VAL A 5 9.75 -2.59 -10.75
N LEU A 6 8.81 -3.53 -10.72
CA LEU A 6 8.92 -4.72 -9.87
C LEU A 6 10.00 -5.71 -10.34
N GLU A 7 10.29 -5.72 -11.64
CA GLU A 7 11.32 -6.56 -12.26
C GLU A 7 12.73 -5.94 -12.15
N ASP A 8 12.83 -4.62 -11.97
CA ASP A 8 14.10 -3.93 -11.76
C ASP A 8 14.41 -3.73 -10.28
N ALA A 9 15.32 -4.57 -9.76
CA ALA A 9 15.74 -4.54 -8.37
C ALA A 9 16.52 -3.27 -7.96
N ALA A 10 16.91 -2.39 -8.90
CA ALA A 10 17.49 -1.08 -8.58
C ALA A 10 16.43 0.01 -8.33
N LEU A 11 15.19 -0.21 -8.81
CA LEU A 11 14.07 0.72 -8.63
C LEU A 11 13.32 0.44 -7.33
N ALA A 12 12.69 1.45 -6.78
CA ALA A 12 11.85 1.35 -5.60
C ALA A 12 10.39 1.17 -5.99
N TYR A 13 9.77 0.10 -5.53
CA TYR A 13 8.33 -0.08 -5.70
C TYR A 13 7.55 0.53 -4.55
N LEU A 14 6.64 1.44 -4.88
CA LEU A 14 5.64 1.99 -3.97
C LEU A 14 4.25 1.61 -4.48
N SER A 15 3.43 1.08 -3.59
CA SER A 15 2.05 0.68 -3.90
C SER A 15 1.27 1.84 -4.49
N ARG A 16 0.49 1.54 -5.53
CA ARG A 16 -0.14 2.52 -6.41
C ARG A 16 -1.04 3.50 -5.68
N TYR A 17 -1.65 3.06 -4.57
CA TYR A 17 -2.57 3.89 -3.80
C TYR A 17 -1.87 5.08 -3.10
N ALA A 18 -0.55 5.00 -2.91
CA ALA A 18 0.22 5.95 -2.10
C ALA A 18 1.00 6.99 -2.92
N LEU A 19 0.99 6.88 -4.25
CA LEU A 19 1.79 7.72 -5.17
C LEU A 19 1.34 9.18 -5.23
N GLY A 20 0.05 9.43 -4.98
CA GLY A 20 -0.55 10.75 -5.02
C GLY A 20 -0.81 11.36 -3.63
N ARG A 21 -1.84 12.20 -3.58
CA ARG A 21 -2.40 12.75 -2.35
C ARG A 21 -3.04 11.64 -1.51
N ASP A 22 -2.90 11.80 -0.21
CA ASP A 22 -3.54 10.97 0.80
C ASP A 22 -5.06 10.88 0.59
N TYR A 23 -5.54 9.67 0.27
CA TYR A 23 -6.93 9.38 -0.05
C TYR A 23 -7.88 9.71 1.10
N HIS A 24 -7.42 9.68 2.36
CA HIS A 24 -8.24 10.07 3.50
C HIS A 24 -8.78 11.48 3.35
N LYS A 25 -7.96 12.42 2.86
CA LYS A 25 -8.35 13.81 2.65
C LYS A 25 -9.35 13.94 1.50
N VAL A 26 -9.12 13.20 0.42
CA VAL A 26 -9.97 13.21 -0.78
C VAL A 26 -11.35 12.63 -0.45
N LEU A 27 -11.41 11.45 0.16
CA LEU A 27 -12.67 10.78 0.47
C LEU A 27 -13.47 11.50 1.54
N ARG A 28 -12.86 11.97 2.64
CA ARG A 28 -13.60 12.75 3.65
C ARG A 28 -14.25 13.99 3.07
N LYS A 29 -13.55 14.72 2.18
CA LYS A 29 -14.12 15.89 1.49
C LYS A 29 -15.30 15.49 0.60
N ARG A 30 -15.18 14.41 -0.17
CA ARG A 30 -16.25 13.91 -1.04
C ARG A 30 -17.48 13.42 -0.25
N LEU A 31 -17.26 12.70 0.86
CA LEU A 31 -18.32 12.26 1.76
C LEU A 31 -19.03 13.46 2.41
N GLN A 32 -18.28 14.50 2.78
CA GLN A 32 -18.86 15.73 3.30
C GLN A 32 -19.75 16.43 2.26
N HIS A 33 -19.31 16.51 1.00
CA HIS A 33 -20.13 17.05 -0.09
C HIS A 33 -21.39 16.20 -0.32
N LEU A 34 -21.30 14.86 -0.22
CA LEU A 34 -22.45 13.98 -0.30
C LEU A 34 -23.44 14.25 0.85
N ALA A 35 -22.96 14.40 2.08
CA ALA A 35 -23.79 14.73 3.23
C ALA A 35 -24.52 16.06 3.05
N THR A 36 -23.83 17.11 2.58
CA THR A 36 -24.45 18.41 2.29
C THR A 36 -25.53 18.30 1.21
N ARG A 37 -25.33 17.46 0.18
CA ARG A 37 -26.36 17.21 -0.85
C ARG A 37 -27.58 16.49 -0.28
N ILE A 38 -27.38 15.49 0.59
CA ILE A 38 -28.48 14.79 1.25
C ILE A 38 -29.25 15.77 2.16
N GLU A 39 -28.54 16.56 2.96
CA GLU A 39 -29.14 17.57 3.85
C GLU A 39 -29.98 18.60 3.08
N SER A 40 -29.56 18.99 1.87
CA SER A 40 -30.35 19.90 1.02
C SER A 40 -31.69 19.31 0.54
N LEU A 41 -31.84 17.98 0.58
CA LEU A 41 -33.05 17.26 0.17
C LEU A 41 -33.92 16.85 1.35
N THR A 42 -33.31 16.50 2.48
CA THR A 42 -34.01 15.95 3.65
C THR A 42 -34.22 16.96 4.77
N GLY A 43 -33.55 18.11 4.72
CA GLY A 43 -33.27 18.92 5.91
C GLY A 43 -32.19 18.29 6.79
N PRO A 44 -31.91 18.89 7.97
CA PRO A 44 -30.88 18.41 8.88
C PRO A 44 -31.09 16.95 9.28
N PHE A 45 -30.02 16.16 9.23
CA PHE A 45 -30.01 14.75 9.62
C PHE A 45 -28.70 14.40 10.34
N GLY A 46 -28.70 13.30 11.10
CA GLY A 46 -27.50 12.84 11.80
C GLY A 46 -26.61 12.01 10.88
N TYR A 47 -25.33 12.38 10.75
CA TYR A 47 -24.37 11.57 9.99
C TYR A 47 -22.95 11.61 10.54
N ARG A 48 -22.14 10.61 10.14
CA ARG A 48 -20.68 10.58 10.34
C ARG A 48 -19.99 9.99 9.11
N ALA A 49 -18.97 10.67 8.62
CA ALA A 49 -18.17 10.23 7.48
C ALA A 49 -16.87 9.54 7.95
N PHE A 50 -16.57 8.38 7.37
CA PHE A 50 -15.36 7.61 7.65
C PHE A 50 -14.68 7.08 6.37
N THR A 51 -13.42 6.72 6.53
CA THR A 51 -12.57 6.03 5.54
C THR A 51 -11.32 5.58 6.30
N ASP A 52 -11.01 4.27 6.29
CA ASP A 52 -9.84 3.56 6.87
C ASP A 52 -9.54 3.77 8.37
N SER A 53 -9.48 5.02 8.83
CA SER A 53 -9.02 5.41 10.16
C SER A 53 -10.04 5.20 11.30
N ALA A 54 -11.19 4.59 11.02
CA ALA A 54 -12.24 4.36 12.01
C ALA A 54 -12.28 2.88 12.39
N PRO A 55 -12.73 2.52 13.61
CA PRO A 55 -12.84 1.12 14.05
C PRO A 55 -14.05 0.43 13.41
N VAL A 56 -14.10 0.42 12.07
CA VAL A 56 -15.18 -0.12 11.25
C VAL A 56 -14.59 -1.04 10.19
N LEU A 57 -15.26 -2.16 9.93
CA LEU A 57 -14.81 -3.11 8.91
C LEU A 57 -15.35 -2.70 7.54
N GLU A 58 -14.78 -1.65 6.97
CA GLU A 58 -15.22 -0.99 5.73
C GLU A 58 -15.50 -1.95 4.57
N LYS A 59 -14.60 -2.91 4.33
CA LYS A 59 -14.76 -3.90 3.25
C LYS A 59 -16.01 -4.77 3.42
N ALA A 60 -16.35 -5.15 4.66
CA ALA A 60 -17.54 -5.94 4.95
C ALA A 60 -18.81 -5.12 4.75
N LEU A 61 -18.80 -3.84 5.15
CA LEU A 61 -19.93 -2.93 4.91
C LEU A 61 -20.14 -2.69 3.41
N ALA A 62 -19.06 -2.48 2.67
CA ALA A 62 -19.10 -2.29 1.23
C ALA A 62 -19.61 -3.54 0.49
N GLN A 63 -19.26 -4.75 0.95
CA GLN A 63 -19.83 -5.99 0.45
C GLN A 63 -21.35 -6.06 0.72
N GLN A 64 -21.79 -5.74 1.94
CA GLN A 64 -23.20 -5.73 2.29
C GLN A 64 -24.00 -4.69 1.49
N ALA A 65 -23.38 -3.55 1.18
CA ALA A 65 -23.93 -2.49 0.35
C ALA A 65 -23.89 -2.79 -1.17
N GLY A 66 -23.56 -4.02 -1.58
CA GLY A 66 -23.57 -4.43 -2.98
C GLY A 66 -22.47 -3.79 -3.85
N LEU A 67 -21.46 -3.16 -3.25
CA LEU A 67 -20.37 -2.51 -4.00
C LEU A 67 -19.41 -3.53 -4.64
N GLY A 68 -19.48 -4.79 -4.24
CA GLY A 68 -18.63 -5.85 -4.75
C GLY A 68 -18.62 -7.09 -3.85
N TRP A 69 -17.66 -7.97 -4.08
CA TRP A 69 -17.41 -9.15 -3.25
C TRP A 69 -15.99 -9.14 -2.70
N ILE A 70 -15.76 -9.81 -1.57
CA ILE A 70 -14.41 -9.98 -1.03
C ILE A 70 -13.68 -11.03 -1.85
N GLY A 71 -12.54 -10.65 -2.44
CA GLY A 71 -11.66 -11.56 -3.15
C GLY A 71 -10.86 -12.46 -2.21
N LYS A 72 -10.28 -13.55 -2.72
CA LYS A 72 -9.44 -14.45 -1.91
C LYS A 72 -8.23 -13.76 -1.28
N HIS A 73 -7.78 -12.65 -1.86
CA HIS A 73 -6.75 -11.75 -1.32
C HIS A 73 -7.29 -10.71 -0.32
N THR A 74 -8.50 -10.88 0.20
CA THR A 74 -9.14 -10.04 1.23
C THR A 74 -9.43 -8.57 0.88
N ASN A 75 -9.29 -8.16 -0.38
CA ASN A 75 -9.77 -6.85 -0.85
C ASN A 75 -11.13 -6.97 -1.51
N LEU A 76 -11.92 -5.89 -1.46
CA LEU A 76 -13.17 -5.79 -2.19
C LEU A 76 -12.87 -5.71 -3.69
N ILE A 77 -13.66 -6.45 -4.48
CA ILE A 77 -13.60 -6.45 -5.95
C ILE A 77 -14.97 -6.01 -6.45
N ASN A 78 -14.96 -5.02 -7.32
CA ASN A 78 -16.10 -4.57 -8.10
C ASN A 78 -16.00 -5.11 -9.53
N GLU A 79 -17.12 -5.51 -10.11
CA GLU A 79 -17.19 -6.09 -11.45
C GLU A 79 -16.57 -5.19 -12.54
N ARG A 80 -16.75 -3.87 -12.41
CA ARG A 80 -16.31 -2.87 -13.40
C ARG A 80 -15.03 -2.14 -13.02
N ALA A 81 -14.76 -1.97 -11.73
CA ALA A 81 -13.59 -1.22 -11.25
C ALA A 81 -12.43 -2.12 -10.79
N GLY A 82 -12.59 -3.45 -10.83
CA GLY A 82 -11.61 -4.36 -10.24
C GLY A 82 -11.49 -4.12 -8.74
N SER A 83 -10.28 -4.02 -8.21
CA SER A 83 -9.98 -3.71 -6.82
C SER A 83 -9.22 -2.38 -6.64
N TRP A 84 -9.09 -1.58 -7.70
CA TRP A 84 -8.30 -0.34 -7.71
C TRP A 84 -9.17 0.88 -7.36
N PHE A 85 -9.75 0.88 -6.17
CA PHE A 85 -10.56 1.99 -5.66
C PHE A 85 -10.43 2.11 -4.14
N PHE A 86 -10.83 3.27 -3.63
CA PHE A 86 -10.88 3.54 -2.19
C PHE A 86 -12.32 3.39 -1.68
N ILE A 87 -12.47 3.04 -0.40
CA ILE A 87 -13.76 2.89 0.27
C ILE A 87 -13.94 4.04 1.27
N GLY A 88 -15.16 4.55 1.36
CA GLY A 88 -15.56 5.47 2.41
C GLY A 88 -17.04 5.30 2.74
N GLU A 89 -17.38 5.51 4.01
CA GLU A 89 -18.70 5.28 4.56
C GLU A 89 -19.32 6.59 5.05
N LEU A 90 -20.63 6.73 4.82
CA LEU A 90 -21.44 7.76 5.44
C LEU A 90 -22.51 7.10 6.31
N TYR A 91 -22.27 7.05 7.60
CA TYR A 91 -23.28 6.61 8.57
C TYR A 91 -24.37 7.66 8.64
N THR A 92 -25.63 7.22 8.69
CA THR A 92 -26.79 8.12 8.74
C THR A 92 -27.88 7.54 9.63
N ASN A 93 -28.72 8.41 10.22
CA ASN A 93 -29.96 8.01 10.89
C ASN A 93 -31.17 7.97 9.95
N LEU A 94 -30.98 8.25 8.66
CA LEU A 94 -32.05 8.14 7.67
C LEU A 94 -32.43 6.66 7.45
N PRO A 95 -33.73 6.34 7.39
CA PRO A 95 -34.20 4.96 7.21
C PRO A 95 -34.14 4.55 5.73
N LEU A 96 -32.94 4.41 5.19
CA LEU A 96 -32.72 3.99 3.80
C LEU A 96 -32.96 2.48 3.65
N PRO A 97 -33.58 2.03 2.55
CA PRO A 97 -33.67 0.61 2.25
C PRO A 97 -32.26 0.03 2.03
N PRO A 98 -31.97 -1.19 2.52
CA PRO A 98 -30.68 -1.84 2.27
C PRO A 98 -30.58 -2.30 0.82
N ASP A 99 -29.35 -2.28 0.29
CA ASP A 99 -29.00 -2.93 -0.97
C ASP A 99 -28.85 -4.45 -0.80
N SER A 100 -28.71 -5.16 -1.92
CA SER A 100 -28.40 -6.59 -1.92
C SER A 100 -26.90 -6.80 -2.14
N PRO A 101 -26.25 -7.71 -1.40
CA PRO A 101 -24.84 -8.07 -1.63
C PRO A 101 -24.61 -8.60 -3.05
N ALA A 102 -23.42 -8.32 -3.59
CA ALA A 102 -23.02 -8.87 -4.89
C ALA A 102 -22.57 -10.33 -4.78
N ASP A 103 -22.72 -11.08 -5.88
CA ASP A 103 -22.24 -12.45 -5.99
C ASP A 103 -20.71 -12.51 -5.98
N ASN A 104 -20.17 -13.61 -5.44
CA ASN A 104 -18.73 -13.84 -5.44
C ASN A 104 -18.30 -14.49 -6.77
N HIS A 105 -17.33 -13.85 -7.45
CA HIS A 105 -16.84 -14.33 -8.74
C HIS A 105 -15.35 -14.77 -8.74
N CYS A 106 -14.79 -15.14 -7.59
CA CYS A 106 -13.45 -15.73 -7.54
C CYS A 106 -13.43 -17.17 -8.08
N GLY A 107 -14.49 -17.95 -7.84
CA GLY A 107 -14.56 -19.36 -8.23
C GLY A 107 -13.32 -20.16 -7.81
N HIS A 108 -12.77 -20.93 -8.75
CA HIS A 108 -11.57 -21.74 -8.53
C HIS A 108 -10.24 -20.97 -8.69
N CYS A 109 -10.24 -19.67 -9.00
CA CYS A 109 -9.01 -18.90 -9.19
C CYS A 109 -8.11 -18.91 -7.94
N GLN A 110 -6.80 -19.07 -8.11
CA GLN A 110 -5.79 -19.11 -7.03
C GLN A 110 -4.64 -18.10 -7.23
N ASN A 111 -4.63 -17.35 -8.35
CA ASN A 111 -3.52 -16.48 -8.76
C ASN A 111 -2.95 -15.60 -7.64
N CYS A 112 -3.80 -14.96 -6.83
CA CYS A 112 -3.33 -14.06 -5.78
C CYS A 112 -2.65 -14.78 -4.60
N ILE A 113 -3.05 -16.02 -4.32
CA ILE A 113 -2.44 -16.88 -3.31
C ILE A 113 -1.06 -17.31 -3.83
N ASP A 114 -1.03 -17.83 -5.06
CA ASP A 114 0.19 -18.35 -5.70
C ASP A 114 1.25 -17.26 -5.88
N ALA A 115 0.83 -16.05 -6.25
CA ALA A 115 1.73 -14.93 -6.48
C ALA A 115 2.21 -14.20 -5.21
N CYS A 116 1.64 -14.50 -4.03
CA CYS A 116 2.01 -13.79 -2.80
C CYS A 116 3.46 -14.15 -2.40
N PRO A 117 4.43 -13.21 -2.40
CA PRO A 117 5.85 -13.57 -2.24
C PRO A 117 6.18 -14.23 -0.90
N THR A 118 5.45 -13.85 0.15
CA THR A 118 5.62 -14.36 1.52
C THR A 118 4.56 -15.39 1.91
N GLN A 119 3.69 -15.79 0.97
CA GLN A 119 2.57 -16.70 1.23
C GLN A 119 1.68 -16.22 2.40
N ALA A 120 1.46 -14.90 2.48
CA ALA A 120 0.65 -14.28 3.53
C ALA A 120 -0.84 -14.62 3.42
N ILE A 121 -1.33 -14.98 2.24
CA ILE A 121 -2.71 -15.47 2.05
C ILE A 121 -2.71 -16.97 2.33
N ILE A 122 -2.86 -17.34 3.60
CA ILE A 122 -2.71 -18.72 4.08
C ILE A 122 -3.87 -19.64 3.69
N ALA A 123 -5.02 -19.06 3.35
CA ALA A 123 -6.18 -19.75 2.80
C ALA A 123 -7.06 -18.72 2.05
N PRO A 124 -7.99 -19.16 1.17
CA PRO A 124 -8.97 -18.25 0.57
C PRO A 124 -9.64 -17.36 1.62
N TYR A 125 -9.56 -16.04 1.43
CA TYR A 125 -10.15 -15.03 2.32
C TYR A 125 -9.48 -14.89 3.69
N GLN A 126 -8.34 -15.54 3.90
CA GLN A 126 -7.59 -15.52 5.16
C GLN A 126 -6.16 -15.02 4.92
N LEU A 127 -5.82 -13.89 5.56
CA LEU A 127 -4.51 -13.25 5.46
C LEU A 127 -3.82 -13.25 6.84
N ASP A 128 -2.58 -13.71 6.91
CA ASP A 128 -1.70 -13.45 8.05
C ASP A 128 -0.95 -12.12 7.80
N ALA A 129 -1.39 -11.08 8.50
CA ALA A 129 -0.79 -9.75 8.38
C ALA A 129 0.72 -9.75 8.72
N ARG A 130 1.18 -10.63 9.60
CA ARG A 130 2.60 -10.69 10.01
C ARG A 130 3.53 -11.13 8.88
N LEU A 131 2.98 -11.76 7.84
CA LEU A 131 3.69 -12.16 6.62
C LEU A 131 3.47 -11.16 5.49
N CYS A 132 2.39 -10.36 5.53
CA CYS A 132 2.02 -9.46 4.43
C CYS A 132 3.04 -8.32 4.27
N ILE A 133 3.67 -8.22 3.09
CA ILE A 133 4.65 -7.15 2.79
C ILE A 133 4.05 -5.75 3.00
N SER A 134 2.76 -5.58 2.70
CA SER A 134 2.06 -4.31 2.97
C SER A 134 2.09 -3.96 4.45
N TYR A 135 1.78 -4.91 5.34
CA TYR A 135 1.86 -4.70 6.79
C TYR A 135 3.31 -4.47 7.25
N LEU A 136 4.26 -5.27 6.75
CA LEU A 136 5.68 -5.16 7.13
C LEU A 136 6.29 -3.80 6.79
N THR A 137 5.91 -3.23 5.64
CA THR A 137 6.45 -1.95 5.16
C THR A 137 5.71 -0.74 5.73
N ILE A 138 4.45 -0.91 6.16
CA ILE A 138 3.58 0.21 6.56
C ILE A 138 3.28 0.25 8.06
N GLU A 139 2.82 -0.87 8.63
CA GLU A 139 2.30 -0.92 10.00
C GLU A 139 3.34 -1.34 11.03
N LEU A 140 4.22 -2.28 10.66
CA LEU A 140 5.30 -2.72 11.53
C LEU A 140 6.26 -1.54 11.76
N ARG A 141 6.41 -1.12 13.01
CA ARG A 141 7.35 -0.06 13.41
C ARG A 141 8.74 -0.57 13.80
N GLY A 142 8.84 -1.87 14.12
CA GLY A 142 10.08 -2.51 14.52
C GLY A 142 10.87 -3.10 13.35
N ALA A 143 11.78 -4.02 13.68
CA ALA A 143 12.58 -4.73 12.68
C ALA A 143 11.74 -5.71 11.86
N ILE A 144 11.98 -5.74 10.55
CA ILE A 144 11.39 -6.75 9.67
C ILE A 144 12.13 -8.07 9.94
N PRO A 145 11.45 -9.20 10.18
CA PRO A 145 12.10 -10.49 10.40
C PRO A 145 13.06 -10.84 9.26
N GLU A 146 14.30 -11.25 9.59
CA GLU A 146 15.36 -11.46 8.60
C GLU A 146 14.96 -12.41 7.47
N GLN A 147 14.26 -13.50 7.80
CA GLN A 147 13.79 -14.49 6.83
C GLN A 147 12.78 -13.94 5.82
N LEU A 148 12.13 -12.80 6.11
CA LEU A 148 11.17 -12.15 5.20
C LEU A 148 11.83 -11.08 4.33
N ARG A 149 13.00 -10.55 4.71
CA ARG A 149 13.68 -9.46 3.99
C ARG A 149 14.00 -9.82 2.52
N PRO A 150 14.51 -11.02 2.19
CA PRO A 150 14.71 -11.41 0.79
C PRO A 150 13.43 -11.45 -0.05
N LEU A 151 12.30 -11.84 0.56
CA LEU A 151 11.01 -12.00 -0.13
C LEU A 151 10.31 -10.67 -0.42
N ILE A 152 10.74 -9.58 0.22
CA ILE A 152 10.19 -8.23 0.00
C ILE A 152 10.61 -7.70 -1.39
N GLY A 153 11.78 -8.11 -1.89
CA GLY A 153 12.37 -7.54 -3.10
C GLY A 153 12.59 -6.05 -2.94
N ASN A 154 12.08 -5.25 -3.88
CA ASN A 154 12.24 -3.80 -3.92
C ASN A 154 11.00 -3.01 -3.43
N ARG A 155 10.08 -3.64 -2.71
CA ARG A 155 8.86 -3.00 -2.18
C ARG A 155 9.17 -2.15 -0.95
N VAL A 156 9.18 -0.83 -1.15
CA VAL A 156 9.52 0.15 -0.11
C VAL A 156 8.30 0.60 0.69
N TYR A 157 7.11 0.64 0.08
CA TYR A 157 5.87 1.02 0.77
C TYR A 157 4.67 0.30 0.16
N GLY A 158 4.02 -0.56 0.95
CA GLY A 158 2.88 -1.34 0.47
C GLY A 158 3.28 -2.48 -0.46
N CYS A 159 2.28 -3.23 -0.92
CA CYS A 159 2.46 -4.37 -1.81
C CYS A 159 1.18 -4.58 -2.62
N ASP A 160 1.32 -4.69 -3.92
CA ASP A 160 0.21 -4.76 -4.87
C ASP A 160 0.11 -6.11 -5.58
N ASP A 161 1.04 -7.05 -5.32
CA ASP A 161 1.17 -8.32 -6.06
C ASP A 161 -0.13 -9.10 -6.17
N CYS A 162 -0.83 -9.26 -5.05
CA CYS A 162 -2.08 -10.01 -5.01
C CYS A 162 -3.21 -9.34 -5.83
N GLN A 163 -3.14 -8.03 -6.02
CA GLN A 163 -4.04 -7.27 -6.88
C GLN A 163 -3.56 -7.29 -8.33
N LEU A 164 -2.27 -7.12 -8.60
CA LEU A 164 -1.70 -7.10 -9.96
C LEU A 164 -2.04 -8.36 -10.75
N VAL A 165 -2.03 -9.53 -10.10
CA VAL A 165 -2.38 -10.81 -10.74
C VAL A 165 -3.88 -11.13 -10.76
N CYS A 166 -4.71 -10.30 -10.11
CA CYS A 166 -6.15 -10.54 -10.02
C CYS A 166 -6.81 -10.29 -11.39
N PRO A 167 -7.49 -11.29 -11.98
CA PRO A 167 -8.04 -11.17 -13.34
C PRO A 167 -9.13 -10.10 -13.45
N TRP A 168 -9.78 -9.72 -12.34
CA TRP A 168 -10.80 -8.68 -12.32
C TRP A 168 -10.22 -7.27 -12.50
N ASN A 169 -8.92 -7.08 -12.26
CA ASN A 169 -8.28 -5.79 -12.48
C ASN A 169 -8.07 -5.44 -13.95
N ARG A 170 -8.31 -6.37 -14.88
CA ARG A 170 -8.36 -6.06 -16.32
C ARG A 170 -9.52 -5.15 -16.70
N PHE A 171 -10.56 -5.10 -15.87
CA PHE A 171 -11.73 -4.23 -16.07
C PHE A 171 -11.52 -2.83 -15.51
N ALA A 172 -10.52 -2.66 -14.63
CA ALA A 172 -10.21 -1.36 -14.04
C ALA A 172 -9.64 -0.39 -15.09
N GLY A 173 -10.23 0.79 -15.19
CA GLY A 173 -9.72 1.90 -16.00
C GLY A 173 -8.85 2.87 -15.19
N PRO A 174 -8.05 3.72 -15.86
CA PRO A 174 -7.35 4.82 -15.20
C PRO A 174 -8.34 5.78 -14.54
N SER A 175 -7.99 6.29 -13.36
CA SER A 175 -8.79 7.29 -12.67
C SER A 175 -8.65 8.66 -13.34
N ALA A 176 -9.75 9.42 -13.40
CA ALA A 176 -9.72 10.83 -13.79
C ALA A 176 -9.43 11.78 -12.60
N GLU A 177 -9.22 11.23 -11.40
CA GLU A 177 -8.90 12.02 -10.20
C GLU A 177 -7.40 12.37 -10.15
N ASN A 178 -7.11 13.64 -10.43
CA ASN A 178 -5.74 14.18 -10.44
C ASN A 178 -5.08 14.17 -9.06
N ASP A 179 -5.85 14.18 -7.96
CA ASP A 179 -5.28 14.04 -6.61
C ASP A 179 -4.51 12.71 -6.47
N PHE A 180 -4.75 11.69 -7.31
CA PHE A 180 -4.04 10.40 -7.27
C PHE A 180 -2.93 10.25 -8.31
N THR A 181 -2.61 11.30 -9.07
CA THR A 181 -1.47 11.30 -9.98
C THR A 181 -0.16 11.20 -9.20
N PRO A 182 0.84 10.42 -9.67
CA PRO A 182 2.14 10.31 -9.01
C PRO A 182 2.78 11.67 -8.76
N ARG A 183 3.37 11.82 -7.56
CA ARG A 183 4.12 13.00 -7.15
C ARG A 183 5.59 12.65 -6.97
N HIS A 184 6.46 13.63 -7.23
CA HIS A 184 7.90 13.54 -6.94
C HIS A 184 8.63 12.36 -7.61
N GLY A 185 8.09 11.82 -8.72
CA GLY A 185 8.69 10.68 -9.44
C GLY A 185 8.69 9.36 -8.67
N LEU A 186 7.83 9.23 -7.64
CA LEU A 186 7.79 8.06 -6.77
C LEU A 186 7.31 6.77 -7.47
N ASP A 187 6.76 6.88 -8.68
CA ASP A 187 6.33 5.76 -9.50
C ASP A 187 7.47 5.07 -10.26
N SER A 188 8.67 5.65 -10.29
CA SER A 188 9.84 5.08 -10.96
C SER A 188 11.17 5.52 -10.34
N SER A 189 11.20 5.80 -9.03
CA SER A 189 12.41 6.28 -8.34
C SER A 189 13.41 5.15 -8.11
N GLU A 190 14.71 5.46 -8.22
CA GLU A 190 15.79 4.54 -7.84
C GLU A 190 15.91 4.40 -6.32
N LEU A 191 16.22 3.20 -5.83
CA LEU A 191 16.45 2.95 -4.40
C LEU A 191 17.57 3.84 -3.85
N LEU A 192 18.67 4.00 -4.59
CA LEU A 192 19.80 4.86 -4.21
C LEU A 192 19.37 6.31 -4.01
N CYS A 193 18.56 6.84 -4.94
CA CYS A 193 18.06 8.21 -4.86
C CYS A 193 17.20 8.43 -3.62
N LEU A 194 16.29 7.49 -3.34
CA LEU A 194 15.42 7.58 -2.17
C LEU A 194 16.17 7.35 -0.85
N PHE A 195 17.21 6.51 -0.85
CA PHE A 195 18.06 6.28 0.31
C PHE A 195 18.97 7.47 0.62
N ALA A 196 19.25 8.32 -0.36
CA ALA A 196 20.03 9.54 -0.18
C ALA A 196 19.19 10.72 0.37
N TRP A 197 17.86 10.60 0.47
CA TRP A 197 17.02 11.63 1.08
C TRP A 197 17.40 11.86 2.53
N GLU A 198 17.50 13.12 2.94
CA GLU A 198 17.57 13.50 4.34
C GLU A 198 16.16 13.54 4.96
N GLU A 199 16.06 13.70 6.28
CA GLU A 199 14.75 13.76 6.96
C GLU A 199 13.87 14.88 6.40
N ASN A 200 14.46 16.06 6.13
CA ASN A 200 13.77 17.19 5.52
C ASN A 200 13.23 16.85 4.11
N ASP A 201 13.99 16.10 3.31
CA ASP A 201 13.52 15.65 1.99
C ASP A 201 12.31 14.74 2.12
N PHE A 202 12.36 13.78 3.06
CA PHE A 202 11.26 12.88 3.34
C PHE A 202 10.02 13.66 3.78
N GLU A 203 10.14 14.57 4.75
CA GLU A 203 9.03 15.38 5.25
C GLU A 203 8.40 16.25 4.17
N GLU A 204 9.21 16.90 3.33
CA GLU A 204 8.73 17.77 2.26
C GLU A 204 8.03 16.96 1.16
N LYS A 205 8.70 15.94 0.62
CA LYS A 205 8.24 15.18 -0.55
C LYS A 205 7.09 14.23 -0.22
N THR A 206 7.00 13.73 1.01
CA THR A 206 5.88 12.86 1.42
C THR A 206 4.72 13.66 2.04
N ARG A 207 4.84 14.98 2.20
CA ARG A 207 3.79 15.82 2.79
C ARG A 207 2.45 15.64 2.08
N GLY A 208 1.47 15.21 2.85
CA GLY A 208 0.11 14.98 2.37
C GLY A 208 -0.04 13.76 1.44
N SER A 209 0.93 12.86 1.41
CA SER A 209 0.81 11.48 0.94
C SER A 209 0.57 10.54 2.13
N ALA A 210 -0.01 9.36 1.86
CA ALA A 210 -0.11 8.28 2.84
C ALA A 210 1.26 7.79 3.32
N ILE A 211 2.33 7.97 2.53
CA ILE A 211 3.70 7.54 2.86
C ILE A 211 4.21 8.21 4.14
N HIS A 212 3.85 9.49 4.36
CA HIS A 212 4.35 10.27 5.50
C HIS A 212 4.12 9.58 6.86
N ARG A 213 3.08 8.75 6.98
CA ARG A 213 2.72 8.09 8.25
C ARG A 213 3.73 7.05 8.75
N ILE A 214 4.65 6.58 7.91
CA ILE A 214 5.65 5.60 8.36
C ILE A 214 6.82 6.25 9.08
N GLY A 215 7.07 7.53 8.82
CA GLY A 215 8.23 8.25 9.33
C GLY A 215 9.53 7.86 8.62
N TYR A 216 10.53 8.73 8.77
CA TYR A 216 11.80 8.64 8.05
C TYR A 216 12.63 7.40 8.43
N GLU A 217 12.60 6.98 9.70
CA GLU A 217 13.32 5.76 10.12
C GLU A 217 12.80 4.50 9.43
N CYS A 218 11.47 4.32 9.35
CA CYS A 218 10.87 3.18 8.65
C CYS A 218 11.09 3.27 7.13
N TRP A 219 11.13 4.49 6.57
CA TRP A 219 11.46 4.71 5.17
C TRP A 219 12.86 4.19 4.84
N LEU A 220 13.87 4.61 5.59
CA LEU A 220 15.24 4.12 5.44
C LEU A 220 15.34 2.62 5.69
N ARG A 221 14.66 2.09 6.71
CA ARG A 221 14.60 0.65 7.01
C ARG A 221 14.13 -0.13 5.77
N ASN A 222 13.03 0.29 5.16
CA ASN A 222 12.45 -0.41 4.01
C ASN A 222 13.36 -0.34 2.79
N ILE A 223 13.98 0.82 2.53
CA ILE A 223 14.91 0.99 1.40
C ILE A 223 16.19 0.19 1.63
N ALA A 224 16.70 0.09 2.86
CA ALA A 224 17.85 -0.77 3.16
C ALA A 224 17.56 -2.24 2.82
N VAL A 225 16.32 -2.73 3.06
CA VAL A 225 15.90 -4.06 2.60
C VAL A 225 15.93 -4.15 1.07
N GLY A 226 15.38 -3.16 0.39
CA GLY A 226 15.42 -3.08 -1.08
C GLY A 226 16.85 -3.11 -1.63
N LEU A 227 17.76 -2.32 -1.07
CA LEU A 227 19.17 -2.28 -1.45
C LEU A 227 19.89 -3.61 -1.19
N GLY A 228 19.60 -4.28 -0.06
CA GLY A 228 20.16 -5.61 0.21
C GLY A 228 19.69 -6.70 -0.77
N ASN A 229 18.54 -6.48 -1.44
CA ASN A 229 18.03 -7.34 -2.51
C ASN A 229 18.46 -6.89 -3.91
N ALA A 230 19.11 -5.72 -4.04
CA ALA A 230 19.54 -5.17 -5.32
C ALA A 230 20.87 -5.80 -5.79
N PRO A 231 21.22 -5.68 -7.08
CA PRO A 231 22.52 -6.11 -7.58
C PRO A 231 23.68 -5.44 -6.84
N THR A 232 24.72 -6.22 -6.56
CA THR A 232 25.91 -5.70 -5.86
C THR A 232 26.67 -4.75 -6.79
N THR A 233 26.73 -3.47 -6.41
CA THR A 233 27.54 -2.44 -7.06
C THR A 233 28.26 -1.61 -6.01
N ASP A 234 29.36 -0.94 -6.37
CA ASP A 234 30.08 -0.08 -5.43
C ASP A 234 29.17 1.05 -4.91
N ALA A 235 28.31 1.63 -5.76
CA ALA A 235 27.35 2.66 -5.37
C ALA A 235 26.36 2.18 -4.29
N VAL A 236 25.84 0.96 -4.41
CA VAL A 236 24.95 0.36 -3.39
C VAL A 236 25.69 0.14 -2.08
N VAL A 237 26.88 -0.46 -2.14
CA VAL A 237 27.66 -0.76 -0.94
C VAL A 237 28.09 0.53 -0.23
N ASP A 238 28.52 1.55 -0.96
CA ASP A 238 28.95 2.83 -0.40
C ASP A 238 27.78 3.62 0.19
N SER A 239 26.61 3.59 -0.46
CA SER A 239 25.38 4.21 0.06
C SER A 239 24.94 3.57 1.39
N LEU A 240 24.98 2.23 1.48
CA LEU A 240 24.71 1.51 2.73
C LEU A 240 25.74 1.87 3.82
N ARG A 241 27.04 1.89 3.51
CA ARG A 241 28.11 2.26 4.45
C ARG A 241 27.94 3.68 4.99
N ALA A 242 27.49 4.62 4.16
CA ALA A 242 27.24 6.01 4.59
C ALA A 242 26.22 6.11 5.74
N ARG A 243 25.34 5.10 5.91
CA ARG A 243 24.35 5.04 6.99
C ARG A 243 24.63 3.95 8.04
N GLN A 244 25.80 3.33 8.02
CA GLN A 244 26.15 2.26 8.97
C GLN A 244 26.13 2.72 10.44
N GLU A 245 26.51 3.97 10.69
CA GLU A 245 26.54 4.60 12.02
C GLU A 245 25.31 5.49 12.29
N HIS A 246 24.21 5.30 11.57
CA HIS A 246 22.99 6.09 11.75
C HIS A 246 22.50 6.05 13.21
N PRO A 247 21.99 7.15 13.81
CA PRO A 247 21.58 7.18 15.22
C PRO A 247 20.52 6.13 15.62
N SER A 248 19.64 5.79 14.68
CA SER A 248 18.59 4.78 14.87
C SER A 248 19.14 3.35 14.82
N ALA A 249 18.96 2.58 15.90
CA ALA A 249 19.34 1.17 15.95
C ALA A 249 18.63 0.32 14.89
N LEU A 250 17.37 0.66 14.59
CA LEU A 250 16.57 -0.01 13.57
C LEU A 250 17.21 0.12 12.19
N VAL A 251 17.62 1.33 11.81
CA VAL A 251 18.28 1.58 10.53
C VAL A 251 19.62 0.85 10.46
N ARG A 252 20.46 0.93 11.51
CA ARG A 252 21.76 0.24 11.55
C ARG A 252 21.62 -1.27 11.35
N GLU A 253 20.62 -1.89 11.99
CA GLU A 253 20.37 -3.32 11.86
C GLU A 253 20.08 -3.73 10.41
N HIS A 254 19.21 -2.97 9.72
CA HIS A 254 18.83 -3.29 8.34
C HIS A 254 19.94 -2.97 7.34
N VAL A 255 20.71 -1.90 7.59
CA VAL A 255 21.92 -1.58 6.82
C VAL A 255 22.98 -2.67 6.97
N SER A 256 23.22 -3.15 8.20
CA SER A 256 24.16 -4.25 8.45
C SER A 256 23.75 -5.52 7.72
N TRP A 257 22.46 -5.89 7.79
CA TRP A 257 21.92 -7.02 7.04
C TRP A 257 22.10 -6.86 5.52
N ALA A 258 21.81 -5.66 4.98
CA ALA A 258 21.96 -5.39 3.56
C ALA A 258 23.42 -5.50 3.10
N LEU A 259 24.36 -4.94 3.88
CA LEU A 259 25.80 -5.09 3.61
C LEU A 259 26.26 -6.55 3.63
N GLN A 260 25.70 -7.38 4.52
CA GLN A 260 26.00 -8.81 4.54
C GLN A 260 25.54 -9.53 3.26
N GLN A 261 24.40 -9.16 2.67
CA GLN A 261 23.95 -9.75 1.39
C GLN A 261 24.97 -9.53 0.27
N HIS A 262 25.60 -8.35 0.23
CA HIS A 262 26.61 -8.02 -0.78
C HIS A 262 28.00 -8.66 -0.53
N GLN A 263 28.27 -9.17 0.68
CA GLN A 263 29.50 -9.91 0.97
C GLN A 263 29.44 -11.35 0.44
N HIS A 264 28.26 -11.97 0.45
CA HIS A 264 28.05 -13.35 -0.01
C HIS A 264 27.94 -13.49 -1.53
N THR A 265 27.82 -12.36 -2.24
CA THR A 265 27.61 -12.31 -3.71
C THR A 265 28.90 -11.97 -4.47
N ARG A 266 30.01 -11.73 -3.76
CA ARG A 266 31.34 -11.48 -4.36
C ARG A 266 32.11 -12.75 -4.64
#